data_AF-A0A807LC77-F1
#
_entry.id   AF-A0A807LC77-F1
#
_cell.length_a   1.000
_cell.length_b   1.000
_cell.length_c   1.000
_cell.angle_alpha   90.00
_cell.angle_beta   90.00
_cell.angle_gamma   90.00
#
_symmetry.space_group_name_H-M   'P 1'
#
loop_
_entity.id
_entity.type
_entity.pdbx_description
1 polymer ?
#
loop_
_entity_poly.entity_id
_entity_poly.type
_entity_poly.pdbx_seq_one_letter_code
_entity_poly.pdbx_strand_id
1 'polypeptide(L)' 'MTDKTIVNCPTCGKPVVWGEASPYRPFCCKRCQLIDLGEWAAEEKRIPSAGDLSDSDEWSEEQQ' A
#
# COMPACT_ATOMS: atom_id res chain seq x y z
N MET A 1 20.19 6.80 -23.54
CA MET A 1 20.15 7.17 -22.11
C MET A 1 19.10 6.28 -21.47
N THR A 2 19.47 5.44 -20.51
CA THR A 2 18.50 4.66 -19.74
C THR A 2 17.85 5.60 -18.74
N ASP A 3 16.66 6.06 -19.07
CA ASP A 3 15.84 6.81 -18.13
C ASP A 3 15.47 5.86 -16.97
N LYS A 4 15.79 6.29 -15.74
CA LYS A 4 15.58 5.49 -14.53
C LYS A 4 14.34 6.03 -13.84
N THR A 5 13.29 5.22 -13.77
CA THR A 5 12.09 5.59 -13.01
C THR A 5 12.45 5.84 -11.55
N ILE A 6 12.09 7.01 -11.02
CA ILE A 6 12.25 7.37 -9.61
C ILE A 6 10.86 7.49 -8.99
N VAL A 7 10.68 6.87 -7.82
CA VAL A 7 9.45 6.93 -7.03
C VAL A 7 9.75 7.48 -5.64
N ASN A 8 8.76 8.00 -4.94
CA ASN A 8 8.92 8.43 -3.55
C ASN A 8 8.60 7.27 -2.60
N CYS A 9 9.43 7.09 -1.58
CA CYS A 9 9.18 6.16 -0.49
C CYS A 9 7.89 6.57 0.24
N PRO A 10 6.86 5.70 0.33
CA PRO A 10 5.57 6.09 0.90
C PRO A 10 5.64 6.41 2.40
N THR A 11 6.62 5.86 3.12
CA THR A 11 6.78 6.06 4.56
C THR A 11 7.51 7.37 4.93
N CYS A 12 8.45 7.83 4.09
CA CYS A 12 9.32 8.97 4.46
C CYS A 12 9.58 9.97 3.33
N GLY A 13 9.02 9.77 2.15
CA GLY A 13 9.11 10.67 1.00
C GLY A 13 10.44 10.68 0.25
N LYS A 14 11.47 9.94 0.70
CA LYS A 14 12.77 9.91 0.01
C LYS A 14 12.65 9.35 -1.42
N PRO A 15 13.35 9.94 -2.42
CA PRO A 15 13.37 9.40 -3.77
C PRO A 15 14.10 8.05 -3.81
N VAL A 16 13.53 7.09 -4.53
CA VAL A 16 14.02 5.73 -4.69
C VAL A 16 14.07 5.40 -6.17
N VAL A 17 15.23 4.97 -6.65
CA VAL A 17 15.39 4.46 -8.02
C VAL A 17 14.69 3.12 -8.16
N TRP A 18 13.81 2.99 -9.14
CA TRP A 18 13.14 1.73 -9.48
C TRP A 18 14.12 0.83 -10.25
N GLY A 19 14.85 0.01 -9.50
CA GLY A 19 15.89 -0.88 -10.07
C GLY A 19 16.46 -1.82 -9.01
N GLU A 20 17.26 -2.79 -9.41
CA GLU A 20 17.78 -3.83 -8.49
C GLU A 20 18.66 -3.27 -7.36
N ALA A 21 19.25 -2.09 -7.58
CA ALA A 21 19.97 -1.34 -6.56
C ALA A 21 19.11 -0.94 -5.35
N SER A 22 17.78 -0.92 -5.50
CA SER A 22 16.81 -0.64 -4.44
C SER A 22 16.06 -1.92 -4.07
N PRO A 23 16.62 -2.80 -3.21
CA PRO A 23 16.03 -4.12 -2.94
C PRO A 23 14.68 -4.05 -2.20
N TYR A 24 14.41 -2.95 -1.52
CA TYR A 24 13.17 -2.73 -0.75
C TYR A 24 12.17 -1.83 -1.48
N ARG A 25 12.36 -1.56 -2.77
CA ARG A 25 11.45 -0.74 -3.59
C ARG A 25 9.98 -1.16 -3.39
N PRO A 26 9.02 -0.22 -3.20
CA PRO A 26 9.15 1.24 -3.35
C PRO A 26 9.79 1.96 -2.15
N PHE A 27 10.15 1.25 -1.08
CA PHE A 27 10.71 1.83 0.13
C PHE A 27 12.21 2.09 0.00
N CYS A 28 12.69 3.16 0.66
CA CYS A 28 14.11 3.50 0.65
C CYS A 28 14.97 2.54 1.50
N CYS A 29 14.36 1.79 2.42
CA CYS A 29 15.04 0.80 3.26
C CYS A 29 14.04 -0.16 3.93
N LYS A 30 14.55 -1.26 4.49
CA LYS A 30 13.77 -2.26 5.24
C LYS A 30 12.95 -1.66 6.38
N ARG A 31 13.49 -0.65 7.08
CA ARG A 31 12.77 0.02 8.18
C ARG A 31 11.46 0.65 7.70
N CYS A 32 11.49 1.35 6.56
CA CYS A 32 10.30 2.00 6.02
C CYS A 32 9.24 0.97 5.59
N GLN A 33 9.66 -0.13 4.96
CA GLN A 33 8.77 -1.25 4.63
C GLN A 33 8.07 -1.82 5.86
N LEU A 34 8.80 -2.02 6.97
CA LEU A 34 8.23 -2.57 8.19
C LEU A 34 7.29 -1.60 8.93
N ILE A 35 7.58 -0.29 8.88
CA ILE A 35 6.68 0.73 9.43
C ILE A 35 5.37 0.71 8.67
N ASP A 36 5.40 0.73 7.33
CA ASP A 36 4.19 0.69 6.51
C ASP A 36 3.35 -0.57 6.81
N LEU A 37 4.00 -1.74 6.88
CA LEU A 37 3.34 -2.98 7.30
C LEU A 37 2.70 -2.86 8.69
N GLY A 38 3.37 -2.18 9.63
CA GLY A 38 2.85 -1.92 10.97
C GLY A 38 1.62 -1.00 10.97
N GLU A 39 1.63 0.07 10.17
CA GLU A 39 0.49 1.00 10.03
C GLU A 39 -0.74 0.27 9.46
N TRP A 40 -0.55 -0.66 8.52
CA TRP A 40 -1.64 -1.51 8.02
C TRP A 40 -2.15 -2.48 9.10
N ALA A 41 -1.23 -3.15 9.81
CA ALA A 41 -1.60 -4.09 10.88
C ALA A 41 -2.31 -3.40 12.05
N ALA A 42 -2.05 -2.11 12.28
CA ALA A 42 -2.68 -1.29 13.31
C ALA A 42 -3.96 -0.58 12.83
N GLU A 43 -4.45 -0.87 11.62
CA GLU A 43 -5.63 -0.23 11.00
C GLU A 43 -5.51 1.30 10.84
N GLU A 44 -4.30 1.85 10.87
CA GLU A 44 -4.06 3.29 10.65
C GLU A 44 -4.26 3.67 9.17
N LYS A 45 -4.02 2.72 8.26
CA LYS A 45 -4.35 2.85 6.84
C LYS A 45 -5.76 2.34 6.60
N ARG A 46 -6.70 3.26 6.36
CA ARG A 46 -8.10 2.96 6.02
C ARG A 46 -8.51 3.69 4.75
N ILE A 47 -9.29 3.01 3.91
CA ILE A 47 -9.99 3.65 2.79
C ILE A 47 -11.32 4.18 3.32
N PRO A 48 -11.58 5.50 3.27
CA PRO A 48 -12.85 6.05 3.72
C PRO A 48 -14.00 5.59 2.81
N SER A 49 -15.13 5.21 3.41
CA SER A 49 -16.35 4.92 2.64
C SER A 49 -17.01 6.22 2.19
N ALA A 50 -17.47 6.27 0.94
CA ALA A 50 -18.20 7.39 0.37
C ALA A 50 -19.70 7.31 0.70
N GLY A 51 -20.07 7.32 1.99
CA GLY A 51 -21.47 7.37 2.44
C GLY A 51 -22.25 6.05 2.32
N ASP A 52 -23.32 5.94 3.12
CA ASP A 52 -24.14 4.74 3.40
C ASP A 52 -24.39 3.83 2.19
N LEU A 53 -23.55 2.82 2.06
CA LEU A 53 -24.00 1.53 1.53
C LEU A 53 -24.22 0.67 2.77
N SER A 54 -25.49 0.56 3.17
CA SER A 54 -25.92 -0.41 4.16
C SER A 54 -25.33 -1.76 3.76
N ASP A 55 -24.65 -2.39 4.72
CA ASP A 55 -24.02 -3.70 4.64
C ASP A 55 -25.07 -4.81 4.42
N SER A 56 -25.70 -4.79 3.25
CA SER A 56 -26.45 -5.91 2.69
C SER A 56 -25.54 -6.59 1.68
N ASP A 57 -24.42 -7.13 2.16
CA ASP A 57 -23.84 -8.33 1.54
C ASP A 57 -24.78 -9.51 1.84
N GLU A 58 -25.95 -9.46 1.22
CA GLU A 58 -26.87 -10.57 1.11
C GLU A 58 -26.20 -11.57 0.16
N TRP A 59 -25.40 -12.48 0.75
CA TRP A 59 -24.88 -13.64 0.05
C TRP A 59 -26.06 -14.45 -0.49
N SER A 60 -26.35 -14.35 -1.78
CA SER A 60 -27.37 -15.17 -2.45
C SER A 60 -26.86 -16.61 -2.57
N GLU A 61 -26.89 -17.39 -1.49
CA GLU A 61 -26.90 -18.84 -1.61
C GLU A 61 -28.25 -19.26 -2.18
N GLU A 62 -28.27 -19.55 -3.48
CA GLU A 62 -29.39 -20.19 -4.15
C GLU A 62 -29.53 -21.62 -3.57
N GLN A 63 -30.43 -21.80 -2.60
CA GLN A 63 -30.78 -23.12 -2.11
C GLN A 63 -31.53 -23.88 -3.20
N GLN A 64 -30.87 -24.90 -3.76
CA GLN A 64 -31.48 -25.93 -4.59
C GLN A 64 -31.49 -27.26 -3.87
#